data_AF-A0A8T4VXU3-F1
#
_entry.id   AF-A0A8T4VXU3-F1
#
_cell.length_a   1.000
_cell.length_b   1.000
_cell.length_c   1.000
_cell.angle_alpha   90.00
_cell.angle_beta   90.00
_cell.angle_gamma   90.00
#
_symmetry.space_group_name_H-M   'P 1'
#
loop_
_entity.id
_entity.type
_entity.pdbx_description
1 polymer ?
#
loop_
_entity_poly.entity_id
_entity_poly.type
_entity_poly.pdbx_seq_one_letter_code
_entity_poly.pdbx_strand_id
1 'polypeptide(L)'
;MVLDGKRFAPTDKKRFISFWLIRILLLVLLGLELSSNRTTFQFIYFIVFLLSFVPSLLKRIVSISLPIPFEILYLVSLLTTVLGEKIFSGILVQFILGIFFGIFGFLLMYTLYYNTRLQSSKILITLFSFSFAVAGGTIWIVFLFLLSQINIWTEPLTKNYVPLALLVTILGAGIVSLAEYFYLHYGEGILIQGLLNAFMKKNPNLFIDNDSSPKHVKNLISQGENEQLEFKSSLRINIHTKKPDKKIEHTILKTITAFLNTDGGTLLIGVADDGNIIGIAHDGFKNNDKFYQHYTNLVQNHIGNEYLPLIKSKLIQVHNTTILKVDCRQSNKAVFLNSGNEQYFYVRIGPASVKITGKKLLEYVNKKF
;
A
#
# COMPACT_ATOMS: atom_id res chain seq x y z
N MET A 1 -12.78 -30.93 5.30
CA MET A 1 -13.34 -31.48 4.07
C MET A 1 -14.81 -31.10 4.02
N VAL A 2 -15.16 -30.11 3.20
CA VAL A 2 -16.44 -29.89 2.48
C VAL A 2 -16.15 -28.65 1.62
N LEU A 3 -15.85 -28.88 0.35
CA LEU A 3 -15.85 -27.87 -0.70
C LEU A 3 -17.32 -27.72 -1.10
N ASP A 4 -17.94 -26.59 -0.78
CA ASP A 4 -19.29 -26.30 -1.26
C ASP A 4 -19.35 -24.99 -2.04
N GLY A 5 -20.18 -25.03 -3.08
CA GLY A 5 -20.07 -24.30 -4.32
C GLY A 5 -19.89 -22.78 -4.19
N LYS A 6 -18.87 -22.28 -4.89
CA LYS A 6 -18.82 -20.88 -5.34
C LYS A 6 -20.00 -20.63 -6.27
N ARG A 7 -21.17 -20.31 -5.71
CA ARG A 7 -22.20 -19.55 -6.39
C ARG A 7 -21.54 -18.26 -6.85
N PHE A 8 -21.30 -18.14 -8.16
CA PHE A 8 -20.88 -16.88 -8.78
C PHE A 8 -21.85 -15.79 -8.31
N ALA A 9 -21.33 -14.81 -7.57
CA ALA A 9 -22.12 -13.66 -7.17
C ALA A 9 -22.70 -12.99 -8.43
N PRO A 10 -23.94 -12.47 -8.41
CA PRO A 10 -24.62 -11.92 -9.59
C PRO A 10 -23.86 -10.79 -10.31
N THR A 11 -22.89 -10.16 -9.62
CA THR A 11 -21.95 -9.18 -10.16
C THR A 11 -20.95 -9.77 -11.16
N ASP A 12 -20.55 -11.04 -11.02
CA ASP A 12 -19.61 -11.69 -11.96
C ASP A 12 -20.29 -12.09 -13.28
N LYS A 13 -21.61 -12.33 -13.28
CA LYS A 13 -22.35 -12.68 -14.51
C LYS A 13 -22.48 -11.49 -15.46
N LYS A 14 -22.85 -10.31 -14.95
CA LYS A 14 -22.88 -9.06 -15.75
C LYS A 14 -21.49 -8.66 -16.24
N ARG A 15 -20.46 -8.88 -15.42
CA ARG A 15 -19.05 -8.68 -15.75
C ARG A 15 -18.59 -9.59 -16.89
N PHE A 16 -18.89 -10.88 -16.80
CA PHE A 16 -18.59 -11.85 -17.85
C PHE A 16 -19.24 -11.44 -19.18
N ILE A 17 -20.52 -11.05 -19.14
CA ILE A 17 -21.26 -10.63 -20.34
C ILE A 17 -20.65 -9.39 -20.98
N SER A 18 -20.34 -8.33 -20.22
CA SER A 18 -19.77 -7.09 -20.79
C SER A 18 -18.40 -7.33 -21.44
N PHE A 19 -17.56 -8.20 -20.86
CA PHE A 19 -16.23 -8.48 -21.43
C PHE A 19 -16.29 -9.35 -22.67
N TRP A 20 -17.13 -10.39 -22.66
CA TRP A 20 -17.33 -11.19 -23.85
C TRP A 20 -17.99 -10.38 -24.95
N LEU A 21 -18.87 -9.43 -24.63
CA LEU A 21 -19.47 -8.54 -25.63
C LEU A 21 -18.41 -7.69 -26.34
N ILE A 22 -17.49 -7.04 -25.62
CA ILE A 22 -16.41 -6.26 -26.26
C ILE A 22 -15.44 -7.17 -27.04
N ARG A 23 -15.11 -8.35 -26.51
CA ARG A 23 -14.22 -9.30 -27.21
C ARG A 23 -14.86 -9.88 -28.46
N ILE A 24 -16.15 -10.20 -28.42
CA ILE A 24 -16.93 -10.62 -29.59
C ILE A 24 -16.99 -9.48 -30.60
N LEU A 25 -17.21 -8.23 -30.16
CA LEU A 25 -17.16 -7.07 -31.04
C LEU A 25 -15.79 -6.94 -31.71
N LEU A 26 -14.69 -7.02 -30.96
CA LEU A 26 -13.33 -7.00 -31.51
C LEU A 26 -13.09 -8.15 -32.51
N LEU A 27 -13.64 -9.34 -32.23
CA LEU A 27 -13.52 -10.51 -33.10
C LEU A 27 -14.35 -10.38 -34.38
N VAL A 28 -15.56 -9.81 -34.29
CA VAL A 28 -16.39 -9.49 -35.46
C VAL A 28 -15.69 -8.44 -36.32
N LEU A 29 -15.16 -7.38 -35.71
CA LEU A 29 -14.42 -6.34 -36.41
C LEU A 29 -13.15 -6.91 -37.08
N LEU A 30 -12.42 -7.80 -36.41
CA LEU A 30 -11.30 -8.53 -37.01
C LEU A 30 -11.75 -9.40 -38.19
N GLY A 31 -12.90 -10.08 -38.09
CA GLY A 31 -13.47 -10.89 -39.16
C GLY A 31 -13.89 -10.08 -40.39
N LEU A 32 -14.46 -8.89 -40.17
CA LEU A 32 -14.76 -7.94 -41.24
C LEU A 32 -13.48 -7.46 -41.93
N GLU A 33 -12.44 -7.14 -41.15
CA GLU A 33 -11.16 -6.67 -41.69
C GLU A 33 -10.34 -7.80 -42.37
N LEU A 34 -10.61 -9.07 -42.06
CA LEU A 34 -10.04 -10.21 -42.80
C LEU A 34 -10.59 -10.28 -44.24
N SER A 35 -11.77 -9.72 -44.48
CA SER A 35 -12.38 -9.65 -45.83
C SER A 35 -11.86 -8.48 -46.68
N SER A 36 -11.39 -7.41 -46.04
CA SER A 36 -10.65 -6.34 -46.71
C SER A 36 -9.21 -6.81 -46.90
N ASN A 37 -8.64 -6.64 -48.10
CA ASN A 37 -7.29 -7.09 -48.46
C ASN A 37 -6.15 -6.28 -47.79
N ARG A 38 -6.37 -5.84 -46.54
CA ARG A 38 -5.58 -4.90 -45.75
C ARG A 38 -4.82 -5.62 -44.64
N THR A 39 -3.79 -6.37 -45.02
CA THR A 39 -3.00 -7.24 -44.12
C THR A 39 -2.41 -6.52 -42.90
N THR A 40 -1.97 -5.28 -43.09
CA THR A 40 -1.49 -4.33 -42.08
C THR A 40 -2.49 -4.12 -40.93
N PHE A 41 -3.77 -3.92 -41.27
CA PHE A 41 -4.83 -3.63 -40.31
C PHE A 41 -5.24 -4.88 -39.54
N GLN A 42 -5.30 -6.03 -40.21
CA GLN A 42 -5.61 -7.32 -39.59
C GLN A 42 -4.67 -7.64 -38.41
N PHE A 43 -3.38 -7.29 -38.50
CA PHE A 43 -2.42 -7.54 -37.43
C PHE A 43 -2.65 -6.68 -36.19
N ILE A 44 -3.01 -5.40 -36.35
CA ILE A 44 -3.32 -4.49 -35.23
C ILE A 44 -4.55 -4.98 -34.48
N TYR A 45 -5.60 -5.38 -35.21
CA TYR A 45 -6.81 -5.94 -34.62
C TYR A 45 -6.51 -7.23 -33.86
N PHE A 46 -5.63 -8.08 -34.40
CA PHE A 46 -5.17 -9.29 -33.73
C PHE A 46 -4.40 -8.98 -32.43
N ILE A 47 -3.46 -8.02 -32.44
CA ILE A 47 -2.75 -7.60 -31.23
C ILE A 47 -3.71 -7.04 -30.19
N VAL A 48 -4.63 -6.15 -30.59
CA VAL A 48 -5.60 -5.55 -29.68
C VAL A 48 -6.53 -6.62 -29.07
N PHE A 49 -6.93 -7.61 -29.86
CA PHE A 49 -7.67 -8.77 -29.37
C PHE A 49 -6.88 -9.53 -28.30
N LEU A 50 -5.59 -9.80 -28.52
CA LEU A 50 -4.72 -10.44 -27.52
C LEU A 50 -4.56 -9.58 -26.26
N LEU A 51 -4.35 -8.27 -26.41
CA LEU A 51 -4.23 -7.34 -25.30
C LEU A 51 -5.50 -7.29 -24.45
N SER A 52 -6.69 -7.52 -25.03
CA SER A 52 -7.94 -7.59 -24.28
C SER A 52 -7.97 -8.67 -23.18
N PHE A 53 -7.04 -9.63 -23.21
CA PHE A 53 -6.87 -10.67 -22.18
C PHE A 53 -5.96 -10.26 -21.02
N VAL A 54 -5.26 -9.12 -21.09
CA VAL A 54 -4.34 -8.65 -20.03
C VAL A 54 -5.00 -8.61 -18.64
N PRO A 55 -6.22 -8.09 -18.43
CA PRO A 55 -6.87 -8.14 -17.11
C PRO A 55 -7.10 -9.57 -16.60
N SER A 56 -7.40 -10.50 -17.50
CA SER A 56 -7.59 -11.91 -17.17
C SER A 56 -6.27 -12.60 -16.83
N LEU A 57 -5.18 -12.24 -17.53
CA LEU A 57 -3.83 -12.70 -17.25
C LEU A 57 -3.30 -12.16 -15.92
N LEU A 58 -3.51 -10.87 -15.61
CA LEU A 58 -3.12 -10.26 -14.34
C LEU A 58 -3.75 -11.00 -13.14
N LYS A 59 -5.04 -11.36 -13.24
CA LYS A 59 -5.71 -12.16 -12.20
C LYS A 59 -5.10 -13.54 -12.03
N ARG A 60 -4.66 -14.19 -13.12
CA ARG A 60 -4.13 -15.55 -13.08
C ARG A 60 -2.66 -15.60 -12.63
N ILE A 61 -1.84 -14.64 -13.08
CA ILE A 61 -0.40 -14.62 -12.85
C ILE A 61 -0.07 -13.92 -11.53
N VAL A 62 -0.66 -12.74 -11.28
CA VAL A 62 -0.29 -11.86 -10.14
C VAL A 62 -1.36 -11.89 -9.05
N SER A 63 -2.47 -12.61 -9.23
CA SER A 63 -3.62 -12.61 -8.31
C SER A 63 -4.24 -11.22 -8.06
N ILE A 64 -4.00 -10.26 -8.96
CA ILE A 64 -4.56 -8.90 -8.90
C ILE A 64 -5.81 -8.83 -9.77
N SER A 65 -6.93 -8.40 -9.19
CA SER A 65 -8.23 -8.26 -9.83
C SER A 65 -8.61 -6.80 -9.98
N LEU A 66 -8.70 -6.30 -11.22
CA LEU A 66 -9.04 -4.91 -11.49
C LEU A 66 -10.53 -4.59 -11.26
N PRO A 67 -10.90 -3.35 -10.86
CA PRO A 67 -12.29 -2.93 -10.75
C PRO A 67 -12.97 -2.88 -12.13
N ILE A 68 -14.29 -3.10 -12.19
CA ILE A 68 -15.03 -3.11 -13.46
C ILE A 68 -14.87 -1.81 -14.25
N PRO A 69 -15.00 -0.60 -13.64
CA PRO A 69 -14.81 0.66 -14.37
C PRO A 69 -13.43 0.76 -15.04
N PHE A 70 -12.41 0.23 -14.37
CA PHE A 70 -11.03 0.25 -14.86
C PHE A 70 -10.81 -0.75 -16.00
N GLU A 71 -11.38 -1.95 -15.90
CA GLU A 71 -11.36 -2.94 -16.98
C GLU A 71 -12.13 -2.44 -18.23
N ILE A 72 -13.26 -1.75 -18.04
CA ILE A 72 -14.00 -1.12 -19.16
C ILE A 72 -13.17 0.00 -19.78
N LEU A 73 -12.58 0.89 -18.99
CA LEU A 73 -11.72 1.97 -19.50
C LEU A 73 -10.58 1.42 -20.37
N TYR A 74 -9.93 0.34 -19.92
CA TYR A 74 -8.90 -0.36 -20.69
C TYR A 74 -9.42 -0.92 -22.01
N LEU A 75 -10.56 -1.61 -21.99
CA LEU A 75 -11.11 -2.19 -23.21
C LEU A 75 -11.63 -1.13 -24.19
N VAL A 76 -12.15 -0.02 -23.68
CA VAL A 76 -12.52 1.14 -24.49
C VAL A 76 -11.29 1.77 -25.12
N SER A 77 -10.16 1.91 -24.41
CA SER A 77 -8.92 2.44 -25.00
C SER A 77 -8.38 1.53 -26.11
N LEU A 78 -8.51 0.23 -25.94
CA LEU A 78 -8.18 -0.76 -26.97
C LEU A 78 -9.13 -0.66 -28.17
N LEU A 79 -10.44 -0.57 -27.94
CA LEU A 79 -11.43 -0.44 -29.00
C LEU A 79 -11.27 0.86 -29.79
N THR A 80 -10.95 1.98 -29.13
CA THR A 80 -10.69 3.26 -29.80
C THR A 80 -9.39 3.27 -30.60
N THR A 81 -8.41 2.42 -30.25
CA THR A 81 -7.21 2.21 -31.09
C THR A 81 -7.60 1.67 -32.46
N VAL A 82 -8.51 0.70 -32.45
CA VAL A 82 -8.97 -0.02 -33.63
C VAL A 82 -9.93 0.83 -34.47
N LEU A 83 -10.85 1.55 -33.81
CA LEU A 83 -11.84 2.42 -34.46
C LEU A 83 -11.30 3.81 -34.82
N GLY A 84 -10.21 4.23 -34.20
CA GLY A 84 -9.69 5.61 -34.22
C GLY A 84 -9.12 6.06 -35.56
N GLU A 85 -9.01 5.15 -36.53
CA GLU A 85 -8.45 5.39 -37.87
C GLU A 85 -9.28 6.35 -38.73
N LYS A 86 -10.56 6.60 -38.40
CA LYS A 86 -11.42 7.49 -39.21
C LYS A 86 -11.97 8.72 -38.50
N ILE A 87 -12.02 8.77 -37.17
CA ILE A 87 -12.85 9.77 -36.46
C ILE A 87 -12.03 10.74 -35.58
N PHE A 88 -10.84 10.36 -35.08
CA PHE A 88 -10.07 11.19 -34.13
C PHE A 88 -8.53 11.11 -34.24
N SER A 89 -7.99 10.69 -35.40
CA SER A 89 -6.54 10.65 -35.69
C SER A 89 -5.68 9.99 -34.59
N GLY A 90 -6.22 9.03 -33.83
CA GLY A 90 -5.53 8.39 -32.70
C GLY A 90 -5.26 9.29 -31.48
N ILE A 91 -5.67 10.57 -31.50
CA ILE A 91 -5.44 11.53 -30.39
C ILE A 91 -6.28 11.15 -29.17
N LEU A 92 -7.55 10.79 -29.39
CA LEU A 92 -8.45 10.37 -28.32
C LEU A 92 -7.92 9.14 -27.56
N VAL A 93 -7.24 8.24 -28.27
CA VAL A 93 -6.60 7.05 -27.67
C VAL A 93 -5.57 7.46 -26.64
N GLN A 94 -4.71 8.43 -26.98
CA GLN A 94 -3.67 8.94 -26.08
C GLN A 94 -4.25 9.58 -24.83
N PHE A 95 -5.35 10.32 -24.97
CA PHE A 95 -6.06 10.90 -23.83
C PHE A 95 -6.59 9.83 -22.88
N ILE A 96 -7.27 8.81 -23.42
CA ILE A 96 -7.83 7.71 -22.62
C ILE A 96 -6.71 6.88 -21.97
N LEU A 97 -5.61 6.62 -22.70
CA LEU A 97 -4.44 5.93 -22.15
C LEU A 97 -3.77 6.74 -21.03
N GLY A 98 -3.67 8.06 -21.16
CA GLY A 98 -3.19 8.94 -20.10
C GLY A 98 -4.02 8.84 -18.82
N ILE A 99 -5.36 8.82 -18.95
CA ILE A 99 -6.27 8.59 -17.82
C ILE A 99 -6.08 7.20 -17.23
N PHE A 100 -6.06 6.17 -18.09
CA PHE A 100 -5.93 4.77 -17.68
C PHE A 100 -4.64 4.51 -16.90
N PHE A 101 -3.49 4.90 -17.46
CA PHE A 101 -2.20 4.68 -16.80
C PHE A 101 -2.02 5.57 -15.58
N GLY A 102 -2.65 6.75 -15.51
CA GLY A 102 -2.72 7.56 -14.28
C GLY A 102 -3.42 6.79 -13.17
N ILE A 103 -4.66 6.36 -13.39
CA ILE A 103 -5.41 5.59 -12.38
C ILE A 103 -4.64 4.30 -11.99
N PHE A 104 -4.01 3.62 -12.95
CA PHE A 104 -3.20 2.42 -12.67
C PHE A 104 -1.99 2.74 -11.79
N GLY A 105 -1.24 3.79 -12.15
CA GLY A 105 -0.07 4.25 -11.41
C GLY A 105 -0.42 4.60 -9.98
N PHE A 106 -1.54 5.30 -9.78
CA PHE A 106 -2.08 5.57 -8.44
C PHE A 106 -2.45 4.31 -7.67
N LEU A 107 -3.20 3.37 -8.26
CA LEU A 107 -3.55 2.12 -7.57
C LEU A 107 -2.31 1.33 -7.14
N LEU A 108 -1.30 1.25 -8.02
CA LEU A 108 -0.05 0.58 -7.75
C LEU A 108 0.69 1.27 -6.60
N MET A 109 0.87 2.59 -6.67
CA MET A 109 1.57 3.35 -5.64
C MET A 109 0.83 3.37 -4.31
N TYR A 110 -0.51 3.49 -4.33
CA TYR A 110 -1.35 3.43 -3.13
C TYR A 110 -1.23 2.06 -2.44
N THR A 111 -1.16 0.98 -3.22
CA THR A 111 -0.93 -0.38 -2.68
C THR A 111 0.45 -0.51 -2.03
N LEU A 112 1.50 0.06 -2.66
CA LEU A 112 2.84 0.07 -2.08
C LEU A 112 2.90 0.92 -0.81
N TYR A 113 2.27 2.10 -0.84
CA TYR A 113 2.18 3.01 0.31
C TYR A 113 1.45 2.37 1.49
N TYR A 114 0.37 1.64 1.24
CA TYR A 114 -0.38 0.96 2.30
C TYR A 114 0.48 -0.08 3.04
N ASN A 115 1.33 -0.81 2.32
CA ASN A 115 2.11 -1.93 2.87
C ASN A 115 3.50 -1.56 3.38
N THR A 116 4.02 -0.38 3.04
CA THR A 116 5.40 0.01 3.38
C THR A 116 5.41 1.19 4.35
N ARG A 117 6.43 1.25 5.21
CA ARG A 117 6.71 2.42 6.07
C ARG A 117 7.19 3.64 5.27
N LEU A 118 7.02 3.67 3.94
CA LEU A 118 7.40 4.82 3.13
C LEU A 118 6.59 6.03 3.57
N GLN A 119 7.27 7.01 4.19
CA GLN A 119 6.78 8.38 4.32
C GLN A 119 6.79 9.03 2.94
N SER A 120 6.05 8.48 1.99
CA SER A 120 5.83 9.18 0.74
C SER A 120 4.94 10.37 1.06
N SER A 121 5.45 11.58 0.82
CA SER A 121 4.57 12.75 0.82
C SER A 121 3.43 12.48 -0.16
N LYS A 122 2.22 12.96 0.15
CA LYS A 122 1.03 12.79 -0.71
C LYS A 122 1.33 13.24 -2.16
N ILE A 123 2.19 14.25 -2.30
CA ILE A 123 2.71 14.80 -3.56
C ILE A 123 3.53 13.77 -4.35
N LEU A 124 4.35 12.96 -3.68
CA LEU A 124 5.14 11.93 -4.36
C LEU A 124 4.25 10.82 -4.96
N ILE A 125 3.13 10.50 -4.32
CA ILE A 125 2.17 9.52 -4.85
C ILE A 125 1.56 10.03 -6.16
N THR A 126 1.13 11.29 -6.17
CA THR A 126 0.53 11.91 -7.37
C THR A 126 1.56 12.13 -8.47
N LEU A 127 2.79 12.52 -8.12
CA LEU A 127 3.88 12.68 -9.08
C LEU A 127 4.29 11.34 -9.71
N PHE A 128 4.32 10.27 -8.92
CA PHE A 128 4.57 8.93 -9.43
C PHE A 128 3.46 8.51 -10.40
N SER A 129 2.19 8.68 -10.02
CA SER A 129 1.03 8.37 -10.87
C SER A 129 1.12 9.09 -12.22
N PHE A 130 1.38 10.40 -12.19
CA PHE A 130 1.59 11.23 -13.38
C PHE A 130 2.73 10.70 -14.26
N SER A 131 3.89 10.44 -13.66
CA SER A 131 5.09 9.98 -14.38
C SER A 131 4.88 8.60 -14.99
N PHE A 132 4.22 7.71 -14.26
CA PHE A 132 3.83 6.38 -14.73
C PHE A 132 2.89 6.48 -15.93
N ALA A 133 1.95 7.42 -15.91
CA ALA A 133 1.02 7.66 -17.01
C ALA A 133 1.72 8.12 -18.30
N VAL A 134 2.61 9.11 -18.17
CA VAL A 134 3.40 9.62 -19.30
C VAL A 134 4.32 8.53 -19.86
N ALA A 135 4.95 7.73 -19.00
CA ALA A 135 5.78 6.60 -19.42
C ALA A 135 4.96 5.54 -20.20
N GLY A 136 3.78 5.17 -19.69
CA GLY A 136 2.88 4.22 -20.36
C GLY A 136 2.43 4.71 -21.73
N GLY A 137 2.01 5.98 -21.86
CA GLY A 137 1.66 6.57 -23.15
C GLY A 137 2.86 6.68 -24.10
N THR A 138 4.05 6.98 -23.58
CA THR A 138 5.28 6.99 -24.39
C THR A 138 5.61 5.60 -24.94
N ILE A 139 5.52 4.55 -24.11
CA ILE A 139 5.71 3.16 -24.55
C ILE A 139 4.73 2.81 -25.68
N TRP A 140 3.49 3.27 -25.57
CA TRP A 140 2.49 3.07 -26.62
C TRP A 140 2.85 3.76 -27.94
N ILE A 141 3.35 5.00 -27.90
CA ILE A 141 3.83 5.71 -29.10
C ILE A 141 5.03 4.99 -29.72
N VAL A 142 5.99 4.54 -28.90
CA VAL A 142 7.14 3.77 -29.37
C VAL A 142 6.68 2.45 -30.00
N PHE A 143 5.69 1.78 -29.43
CA PHE A 143 5.09 0.59 -30.01
C PHE A 143 4.50 0.85 -31.40
N LEU A 144 3.73 1.93 -31.58
CA LEU A 144 3.23 2.33 -32.91
C LEU A 144 4.36 2.65 -33.89
N PHE A 145 5.41 3.31 -33.43
CA PHE A 145 6.60 3.58 -34.24
C PHE A 145 7.29 2.29 -34.70
N LEU A 146 7.48 1.31 -33.81
CA LEU A 146 8.07 0.01 -34.15
C LEU A 146 7.21 -0.75 -35.16
N LEU A 147 5.88 -0.72 -35.03
CA LEU A 147 4.97 -1.29 -36.03
C LEU A 147 5.11 -0.61 -37.40
N SER A 148 5.38 0.69 -37.42
CA SER A 148 5.62 1.44 -38.66
C SER A 148 6.92 1.00 -39.35
N GLN A 149 7.99 0.73 -38.58
CA GLN A 149 9.26 0.25 -39.14
C GLN A 149 9.15 -1.10 -39.87
N ILE A 150 8.20 -1.95 -39.45
CA ILE A 150 7.95 -3.26 -40.05
C ILE A 150 6.81 -3.25 -41.09
N ASN A 151 6.41 -2.06 -41.57
CA ASN A 151 5.32 -1.86 -42.54
C ASN A 151 3.93 -2.41 -42.10
N ILE A 152 3.75 -2.63 -40.79
CA ILE A 152 2.46 -3.03 -40.20
C ILE A 152 1.63 -1.83 -39.74
N TRP A 153 2.24 -0.64 -39.66
CA TRP A 153 1.50 0.60 -39.47
C TRP A 153 1.82 1.55 -40.61
N THR A 154 0.86 1.73 -41.52
CA THR A 154 1.05 2.47 -42.78
C THR A 154 0.69 3.95 -42.70
N GLU A 155 -0.01 4.38 -41.63
CA GLU A 155 -0.28 5.80 -41.42
C GLU A 155 1.01 6.49 -40.96
N PRO A 156 1.49 7.53 -41.68
CA PRO A 156 2.70 8.21 -41.28
C PRO A 156 2.50 8.82 -39.89
N LEU A 157 3.36 8.45 -38.93
CA LEU A 157 3.54 9.26 -37.72
C LEU A 157 4.09 10.61 -38.19
N THR A 158 3.19 11.54 -38.48
CA THR A 158 3.56 12.87 -38.95
C THR A 158 4.49 13.51 -37.92
N LYS A 159 5.38 14.39 -38.37
CA LYS A 159 6.31 15.12 -37.50
C LYS A 159 5.60 15.79 -36.30
N ASN A 160 4.33 16.12 -36.46
CA ASN A 160 3.49 16.77 -35.45
C ASN A 160 2.67 15.79 -34.60
N TYR A 161 2.47 14.53 -35.02
CA TYR A 161 1.68 13.56 -34.28
C TYR A 161 2.32 13.21 -32.93
N VAL A 162 3.62 12.88 -32.92
CA VAL A 162 4.30 12.43 -31.69
C VAL A 162 4.26 13.50 -30.59
N PRO A 163 4.63 14.77 -30.85
CA PRO A 163 4.50 15.82 -29.83
C PRO A 163 3.06 16.05 -29.37
N LEU A 164 2.10 16.03 -30.29
CA LEU A 164 0.68 16.23 -29.96
C LEU A 164 0.11 15.07 -29.13
N ALA A 165 0.46 13.83 -29.49
CA ALA A 165 0.09 12.63 -28.76
C ALA A 165 0.60 12.68 -27.32
N LEU A 166 1.87 13.06 -27.11
CA LEU A 166 2.44 13.21 -25.77
C LEU A 166 1.76 14.32 -24.97
N LEU A 167 1.48 15.47 -25.59
CA LEU A 167 0.77 16.58 -24.94
C LEU A 167 -0.61 16.12 -24.45
N VAL A 168 -1.33 15.39 -25.28
CA VAL A 168 -2.68 14.89 -24.96
C VAL A 168 -2.64 13.81 -23.87
N THR A 169 -1.63 12.94 -23.88
CA THR A 169 -1.36 11.99 -22.78
C THR A 169 -1.10 12.75 -21.47
N ILE A 170 -0.28 13.80 -21.50
CA ILE A 170 0.01 14.65 -20.34
C ILE A 170 -1.27 15.31 -19.82
N LEU A 171 -2.16 15.78 -20.70
CA LEU A 171 -3.45 16.35 -20.28
C LEU A 171 -4.33 15.32 -19.56
N GLY A 172 -4.48 14.11 -20.13
CA GLY A 172 -5.23 13.03 -19.49
C GLY A 172 -4.65 12.63 -18.14
N ALA A 173 -3.32 12.48 -18.06
CA ALA A 173 -2.60 12.19 -16.83
C ALA A 173 -2.73 13.32 -15.80
N GLY A 174 -2.67 14.58 -16.24
CA GLY A 174 -2.77 15.76 -15.38
C GLY A 174 -4.15 15.88 -14.71
N ILE A 175 -5.23 15.64 -15.46
CA ILE A 175 -6.60 15.64 -14.91
C ILE A 175 -6.72 14.61 -13.79
N VAL A 176 -6.22 13.39 -14.03
CA VAL A 176 -6.27 12.31 -13.06
C VAL A 176 -5.38 12.61 -11.84
N SER A 177 -4.16 13.06 -12.05
CA SER A 177 -3.20 13.38 -10.98
C SER A 177 -3.71 14.51 -10.09
N LEU A 178 -4.42 15.49 -10.66
CA LEU A 178 -5.08 16.56 -9.91
C LEU A 178 -6.22 16.00 -9.04
N ALA A 179 -7.07 15.13 -9.61
CA ALA A 179 -8.14 14.47 -8.85
C ALA A 179 -7.58 13.60 -7.71
N GLU A 180 -6.47 12.90 -7.93
CA GLU A 180 -5.75 12.13 -6.90
C GLU A 180 -5.20 13.03 -5.80
N TYR A 181 -4.62 14.18 -6.16
CA TYR A 181 -4.10 15.15 -5.19
C TYR A 181 -5.21 15.66 -4.25
N PHE A 182 -6.35 16.06 -4.82
CA PHE A 182 -7.50 16.48 -4.03
C PHE A 182 -8.00 15.36 -3.10
N TYR A 183 -8.12 14.14 -3.63
CA TYR A 183 -8.52 12.98 -2.83
C TYR A 183 -7.56 12.71 -1.66
N LEU A 184 -6.24 12.73 -1.90
CA LEU A 184 -5.25 12.48 -0.85
C LEU A 184 -5.16 13.62 0.19
N HIS A 185 -5.39 14.87 -0.23
CA HIS A 185 -5.28 16.02 0.67
C HIS A 185 -6.54 16.24 1.51
N TYR A 186 -7.73 16.17 0.90
CA TYR A 186 -9.00 16.51 1.53
C TYR A 186 -9.84 15.28 1.93
N GLY A 187 -9.50 14.09 1.44
CA GLY A 187 -10.24 12.85 1.74
C GLY A 187 -11.57 12.70 0.98
N GLU A 188 -11.90 13.65 0.12
CA GLU A 188 -13.14 13.68 -0.66
C GLU A 188 -12.87 13.45 -2.14
N GLY A 189 -13.68 12.60 -2.79
CA GLY A 189 -13.59 12.37 -4.23
C GLY A 189 -14.37 11.15 -4.70
N ILE A 190 -15.58 11.36 -5.25
CA ILE A 190 -16.53 10.29 -5.59
C ILE A 190 -15.93 9.22 -6.51
N LEU A 191 -15.21 9.63 -7.56
CA LEU A 191 -14.67 8.72 -8.57
C LEU A 191 -13.46 7.92 -8.07
N ILE A 192 -12.42 8.61 -7.57
CA ILE A 192 -11.19 7.97 -7.10
C ILE A 192 -11.46 7.10 -5.87
N GLN A 193 -12.25 7.59 -4.90
CA GLN A 193 -12.64 6.84 -3.72
C GLN A 193 -13.47 5.60 -4.10
N GLY A 194 -14.46 5.74 -4.99
CA GLY A 194 -15.29 4.64 -5.45
C GLY A 194 -14.47 3.55 -6.14
N LEU A 195 -13.53 3.95 -7.00
CA LEU A 195 -12.65 3.04 -7.73
C LEU A 195 -11.66 2.35 -6.79
N LEU A 196 -11.04 3.09 -5.87
CA LEU A 196 -10.11 2.55 -4.89
C LEU A 196 -10.81 1.57 -3.94
N ASN A 197 -12.00 1.92 -3.42
CA ASN A 197 -12.79 1.02 -2.58
C ASN A 197 -13.17 -0.27 -3.31
N ALA A 198 -13.55 -0.17 -4.58
CA ALA A 198 -13.83 -1.33 -5.41
C ALA A 198 -12.58 -2.20 -5.64
N PHE A 199 -11.40 -1.57 -5.77
CA PHE A 199 -10.11 -2.26 -5.88
C PHE A 199 -9.73 -2.98 -4.59
N MET A 200 -9.80 -2.31 -3.44
CA MET A 200 -9.50 -2.88 -2.13
C MET A 200 -10.42 -4.07 -1.83
N LYS A 201 -11.73 -3.93 -2.08
CA LYS A 201 -12.71 -5.02 -1.89
C LYS A 201 -12.41 -6.26 -2.72
N LYS A 202 -11.88 -6.09 -3.94
CA LYS A 202 -11.49 -7.20 -4.83
C LYS A 202 -10.14 -7.81 -4.47
N ASN A 203 -9.26 -7.06 -3.82
CA ASN A 203 -7.89 -7.47 -3.53
C ASN A 203 -7.55 -7.30 -2.05
N PRO A 204 -8.30 -7.94 -1.13
CA PRO A 204 -8.09 -7.74 0.31
C PRO A 204 -6.66 -8.09 0.73
N ASN A 205 -6.05 -9.11 0.11
CA ASN A 205 -4.68 -9.55 0.37
C ASN A 205 -3.61 -8.50 0.08
N LEU A 206 -3.88 -7.54 -0.82
CA LEU A 206 -2.96 -6.43 -1.12
C LEU A 206 -3.00 -5.32 -0.07
N PHE A 207 -4.03 -5.32 0.80
CA PHE A 207 -4.26 -4.31 1.83
C PHE A 207 -4.32 -4.96 3.23
N ILE A 208 -3.70 -6.12 3.38
CA ILE A 208 -3.47 -6.69 4.71
C ILE A 208 -2.24 -5.97 5.26
N ASP A 209 -2.44 -5.27 6.36
CA ASP A 209 -1.37 -4.71 7.18
C ASP A 209 -0.51 -5.87 7.72
N ASN A 210 0.45 -6.34 6.91
CA ASN A 210 1.23 -7.57 7.14
C ASN A 210 2.01 -7.52 8.46
N ASP A 211 2.34 -6.31 8.93
CA ASP A 211 2.92 -6.02 10.24
C ASP A 211 2.06 -6.53 11.42
N SER A 212 0.76 -6.78 11.18
CA SER A 212 -0.21 -7.21 12.19
C SER A 212 -0.57 -8.69 12.12
N SER A 213 -0.01 -9.44 11.17
CA SER A 213 -0.41 -10.84 10.98
C SER A 213 0.19 -11.74 12.09
N PRO A 214 -0.53 -12.77 12.57
CA PRO A 214 0.03 -13.72 13.53
C PRO A 214 1.30 -14.41 13.03
N LYS A 215 1.43 -14.59 11.70
CA LYS A 215 2.62 -15.14 11.07
C LYS A 215 3.81 -14.18 11.17
N HIS A 216 3.61 -12.89 10.95
CA HIS A 216 4.65 -11.89 11.10
C HIS A 216 5.15 -11.79 12.54
N VAL A 217 4.25 -11.78 13.53
CA VAL A 217 4.62 -11.83 14.94
C VAL A 217 5.48 -13.05 15.26
N LYS A 218 5.10 -14.24 14.79
CA LYS A 218 5.91 -15.45 14.99
C LYS A 218 7.31 -15.33 14.37
N ASN A 219 7.40 -14.73 13.18
CA ASN A 219 8.69 -14.48 12.55
C ASN A 219 9.54 -13.53 13.39
N LEU A 220 8.97 -12.45 13.94
CA LEU A 220 9.68 -11.56 14.86
C LEU A 220 10.16 -12.33 16.10
N ILE A 221 9.30 -13.13 16.73
CA ILE A 221 9.67 -13.95 17.89
C ILE A 221 10.84 -14.88 17.56
N SER A 222 10.84 -15.50 16.36
CA SER A 222 11.93 -16.38 15.93
C SER A 222 13.26 -15.67 15.66
N GLN A 223 13.26 -14.34 15.48
CA GLN A 223 14.50 -13.56 15.34
C GLN A 223 15.21 -13.33 16.68
N GLY A 224 14.48 -13.46 17.80
CA GLY A 224 15.00 -13.15 19.14
C GLY A 224 15.16 -11.66 19.39
N GLU A 225 15.43 -11.31 20.65
CA GLU A 225 15.67 -9.92 21.05
C GLU A 225 16.94 -9.37 20.38
N ASN A 226 16.87 -8.11 19.97
CA ASN A 226 17.98 -7.39 19.36
C ASN A 226 17.84 -5.88 19.59
N GLU A 227 18.67 -5.08 18.93
CA GLU A 227 18.68 -3.61 19.13
C GLU A 227 17.33 -2.96 18.83
N GLN A 228 16.55 -3.53 17.92
CA GLN A 228 15.26 -3.03 17.43
C GLN A 228 14.07 -3.94 17.79
N LEU A 229 14.27 -5.03 18.54
CA LEU A 229 13.21 -5.94 18.95
C LEU A 229 13.36 -6.31 20.42
N GLU A 230 12.35 -6.00 21.21
CA GLU A 230 12.31 -6.29 22.66
C GLU A 230 11.07 -7.11 23.00
N PHE A 231 11.23 -8.09 23.88
CA PHE A 231 10.15 -8.88 24.45
C PHE A 231 9.90 -8.47 25.90
N LYS A 232 8.62 -8.43 26.28
CA LYS A 232 8.19 -8.23 27.66
C LYS A 232 7.06 -9.18 27.95
N SER A 233 7.19 -9.92 29.06
CA SER A 233 6.22 -10.95 29.42
C SER A 233 4.82 -10.38 29.72
N SER A 234 4.76 -9.14 30.22
CA SER A 234 3.53 -8.52 30.75
C SER A 234 3.58 -6.99 30.68
N LEU A 235 2.42 -6.34 30.83
CA LEU A 235 2.33 -4.87 30.92
C LEU A 235 2.52 -4.37 32.35
N ARG A 236 1.95 -5.05 33.35
CA ARG A 236 1.95 -4.59 34.76
C ARG A 236 2.16 -5.67 35.80
N ILE A 237 1.86 -6.94 35.49
CA ILE A 237 1.98 -8.02 36.47
C ILE A 237 3.41 -8.55 36.48
N ASN A 238 4.03 -8.55 37.66
CA ASN A 238 5.28 -9.26 37.84
C ASN A 238 5.00 -10.77 37.87
N ILE A 239 5.59 -11.51 36.93
CA ILE A 239 5.33 -12.96 36.75
C ILE A 239 5.73 -13.81 37.96
N HIS A 240 6.69 -13.36 38.78
CA HIS A 240 7.14 -14.09 39.97
C HIS A 240 6.22 -13.84 41.16
N THR A 241 5.85 -12.57 41.40
CA THR A 241 5.02 -12.19 42.55
C THR A 241 3.52 -12.31 42.27
N LYS A 242 3.13 -12.41 41.00
CA LYS A 242 1.75 -12.40 40.48
C LYS A 242 0.94 -11.18 40.92
N LYS A 243 1.62 -10.07 41.20
CA LYS A 243 1.00 -8.80 41.64
C LYS A 243 1.34 -7.66 40.68
N PRO A 244 0.47 -6.63 40.59
CA PRO A 244 0.81 -5.41 39.87
C PRO A 244 2.07 -4.75 40.43
N ASP A 245 3.00 -4.40 39.55
CA ASP A 245 4.26 -3.78 39.89
C ASP A 245 4.54 -2.63 38.92
N LYS A 246 4.59 -1.40 39.46
CA LYS A 246 4.88 -0.18 38.69
C LYS A 246 6.24 -0.24 37.98
N LYS A 247 7.19 -1.04 38.48
CA LYS A 247 8.49 -1.22 37.81
C LYS A 247 8.35 -1.92 36.45
N ILE A 248 7.35 -2.79 36.30
CA ILE A 248 7.06 -3.45 35.03
C ILE A 248 6.53 -2.43 34.02
N GLU A 249 5.54 -1.62 34.44
CA GLU A 249 5.01 -0.52 33.60
C GLU A 249 6.13 0.46 33.21
N HIS A 250 6.99 0.83 34.15
CA HIS A 250 8.15 1.68 33.90
C HIS A 250 9.11 1.07 32.88
N THR A 251 9.30 -0.25 32.90
CA THR A 251 10.17 -0.95 31.95
C THR A 251 9.61 -0.89 30.53
N ILE A 252 8.29 -1.04 30.37
CA ILE A 252 7.61 -0.86 29.07
C ILE A 252 7.86 0.54 28.53
N LEU A 253 7.60 1.56 29.34
CA LEU A 253 7.74 2.96 28.95
C LEU A 253 9.20 3.32 28.66
N LYS A 254 10.13 2.82 29.47
CA LYS A 254 11.58 2.94 29.25
C LYS A 254 11.99 2.40 27.88
N THR A 255 11.49 1.23 27.48
CA THR A 255 11.79 0.65 26.16
C THR A 255 11.24 1.51 25.03
N ILE A 256 9.98 1.96 25.14
CA ILE A 256 9.37 2.84 24.13
C ILE A 256 10.18 4.12 23.97
N THR A 257 10.51 4.81 25.08
CA THR A 257 11.33 6.03 25.04
C THR A 257 12.72 5.77 24.43
N ALA A 258 13.35 4.64 24.76
CA ALA A 258 14.63 4.26 24.18
C ALA A 258 14.56 4.06 22.66
N PHE A 259 13.52 3.41 22.14
CA PHE A 259 13.32 3.24 20.70
C PHE A 259 13.08 4.58 20.00
N LEU A 260 12.27 5.47 20.59
CA LEU A 260 12.02 6.79 20.02
C LEU A 260 13.30 7.63 19.91
N ASN A 261 14.23 7.50 20.85
CA ASN A 261 15.50 8.24 20.86
C ASN A 261 16.63 7.59 20.04
N THR A 262 16.40 6.40 19.49
CA THR A 262 17.37 5.65 18.67
C THR A 262 16.78 5.35 17.31
N ASP A 263 17.00 4.17 16.73
CA ASP A 263 16.67 3.89 15.33
C ASP A 263 15.25 3.31 15.19
N GLY A 264 14.39 3.55 16.19
CA GLY A 264 13.09 2.90 16.32
C GLY A 264 13.20 1.45 16.78
N GLY A 265 12.07 0.74 16.74
CA GLY A 265 12.01 -0.68 17.08
C GLY A 265 10.59 -1.19 17.29
N THR A 266 10.49 -2.45 17.65
CA THR A 266 9.25 -3.15 17.95
C THR A 266 9.35 -3.74 19.35
N LEU A 267 8.33 -3.50 20.17
CA LEU A 267 8.15 -4.11 21.48
C LEU A 267 6.97 -5.09 21.41
N LEU A 268 7.21 -6.34 21.81
CA LEU A 268 6.16 -7.35 21.97
C LEU A 268 5.86 -7.56 23.46
N ILE A 269 4.62 -7.27 23.87
CA ILE A 269 4.14 -7.47 25.24
C ILE A 269 3.23 -8.70 25.29
N GLY A 270 3.51 -9.61 26.23
CA GLY A 270 2.94 -10.95 26.28
C GLY A 270 3.87 -12.02 25.70
N VAL A 271 5.17 -11.72 25.54
CA VAL A 271 6.19 -12.66 25.06
C VAL A 271 7.33 -12.69 26.07
N ALA A 272 7.74 -13.89 26.48
CA ALA A 272 8.87 -14.09 27.38
C ALA A 272 10.21 -13.91 26.67
N ASP A 273 11.27 -13.73 27.45
CA ASP A 273 12.63 -13.51 26.95
C ASP A 273 13.15 -14.73 26.13
N ASP A 274 12.62 -15.93 26.39
CA ASP A 274 12.90 -17.16 25.63
C ASP A 274 12.03 -17.31 24.35
N GLY A 275 11.19 -16.32 24.05
CA GLY A 275 10.27 -16.32 22.91
C GLY A 275 8.93 -17.02 23.17
N ASN A 276 8.68 -17.55 24.37
CA ASN A 276 7.41 -18.18 24.68
C ASN A 276 6.26 -17.15 24.73
N ILE A 277 5.14 -17.47 24.06
CA ILE A 277 3.96 -16.61 24.01
C ILE A 277 3.10 -16.85 25.26
N ILE A 278 3.21 -15.95 26.23
CA ILE A 278 2.42 -15.97 27.48
C ILE A 278 1.06 -15.29 27.27
N GLY A 279 1.05 -14.18 26.55
CA GLY A 279 -0.10 -13.30 26.36
C GLY A 279 -0.39 -12.34 27.50
N ILE A 280 -1.34 -11.44 27.28
CA ILE A 280 -1.66 -10.34 28.20
C ILE A 280 -2.81 -10.65 29.18
N ALA A 281 -3.45 -11.83 29.07
CA ALA A 281 -4.62 -12.16 29.89
C ALA A 281 -4.32 -12.14 31.39
N HIS A 282 -3.11 -12.57 31.77
CA HIS A 282 -2.66 -12.60 33.15
C HIS A 282 -2.44 -11.19 33.75
N ASP A 283 -2.41 -10.12 32.94
CA ASP A 283 -2.39 -8.76 33.45
C ASP A 283 -3.67 -8.38 34.21
N GLY A 284 -4.73 -9.18 34.13
CA GLY A 284 -5.90 -9.08 35.02
C GLY A 284 -6.83 -7.90 34.69
N PHE A 285 -6.89 -7.49 33.43
CA PHE A 285 -7.87 -6.50 32.96
C PHE A 285 -9.20 -7.18 32.62
N LYS A 286 -10.30 -6.44 32.75
CA LYS A 286 -11.66 -6.96 32.46
C LYS A 286 -11.82 -7.42 31.01
N ASN A 287 -11.19 -6.70 30.08
CA ASN A 287 -11.20 -6.99 28.65
C ASN A 287 -9.99 -6.31 27.97
N ASN A 288 -9.81 -6.64 26.68
CA ASN A 288 -8.76 -6.11 25.83
C ASN A 288 -8.82 -4.58 25.69
N ASP A 289 -10.02 -3.99 25.67
CA ASP A 289 -10.18 -2.54 25.56
C ASP A 289 -9.65 -1.82 26.81
N LYS A 290 -9.90 -2.36 28.01
CA LYS A 290 -9.39 -1.79 29.26
C LYS A 290 -7.88 -1.94 29.41
N PHE A 291 -7.32 -3.06 28.94
CA PHE A 291 -5.87 -3.21 28.83
C PHE A 291 -5.28 -2.14 27.89
N TYR A 292 -5.86 -2.00 26.69
CA TYR A 292 -5.36 -1.06 25.68
C TYR A 292 -5.50 0.40 26.13
N GLN A 293 -6.61 0.74 26.80
CA GLN A 293 -6.84 2.04 27.42
C GLN A 293 -5.78 2.33 28.49
N HIS A 294 -5.47 1.36 29.36
CA HIS A 294 -4.44 1.53 30.39
C HIS A 294 -3.05 1.75 29.79
N TYR A 295 -2.65 0.93 28.82
CA TYR A 295 -1.41 1.12 28.06
C TYR A 295 -1.35 2.51 27.42
N THR A 296 -2.43 2.94 26.76
CA THR A 296 -2.50 4.25 26.12
C THR A 296 -2.33 5.37 27.14
N ASN A 297 -3.01 5.29 28.29
CA ASN A 297 -2.87 6.26 29.36
C ASN A 297 -1.43 6.31 29.92
N LEU A 298 -0.75 5.17 30.06
CA LEU A 298 0.64 5.14 30.50
C LEU A 298 1.54 5.93 29.54
N VAL A 299 1.40 5.68 28.23
CA VAL A 299 2.16 6.40 27.19
C VAL A 299 1.85 7.91 27.22
N GLN A 300 0.57 8.28 27.25
CA GLN A 300 0.15 9.68 27.26
C GLN A 300 0.68 10.44 28.47
N ASN A 301 0.56 9.84 29.67
CA ASN A 301 0.90 10.51 30.92
C ASN A 301 2.41 10.61 31.16
N HIS A 302 3.21 9.66 30.66
CA HIS A 302 4.64 9.58 30.98
C HIS A 302 5.55 9.99 29.81
N ILE A 303 5.10 9.86 28.56
CA ILE A 303 5.91 10.19 27.37
C ILE A 303 5.39 11.46 26.69
N GLY A 304 4.06 11.61 26.56
CA GLY A 304 3.42 12.79 25.96
C GLY A 304 2.62 12.48 24.71
N ASN A 305 1.59 13.30 24.46
CA ASN A 305 0.66 13.12 23.36
C ASN A 305 1.28 13.42 21.98
N GLU A 306 2.28 14.28 21.95
CA GLU A 306 2.99 14.69 20.74
C GLU A 306 3.75 13.54 20.07
N TYR A 307 4.08 12.47 20.82
CA TYR A 307 4.80 11.31 20.32
C TYR A 307 3.89 10.14 19.89
N LEU A 308 2.57 10.23 20.15
CA LEU A 308 1.61 9.18 19.75
C LEU A 308 1.67 8.84 18.24
N PRO A 309 1.86 9.78 17.31
CA PRO A 309 2.01 9.45 15.88
C PRO A 309 3.22 8.55 15.56
N LEU A 310 4.23 8.51 16.45
CA LEU A 310 5.43 7.69 16.32
C LEU A 310 5.30 6.32 17.00
N ILE A 311 4.25 6.10 17.80
CA ILE A 311 4.01 4.88 18.57
C ILE A 311 2.73 4.22 18.06
N LYS A 312 2.87 3.22 17.20
CA LYS A 312 1.74 2.44 16.67
C LYS A 312 1.59 1.14 17.46
N SER A 313 0.48 0.98 18.16
CA SER A 313 0.20 -0.22 18.94
C SER A 313 -1.01 -0.98 18.44
N LYS A 314 -0.97 -2.31 18.50
CA LYS A 314 -2.08 -3.17 18.07
C LYS A 314 -2.12 -4.48 18.86
N LEU A 315 -3.32 -4.90 19.24
CA LEU A 315 -3.56 -6.22 19.82
C LEU A 315 -3.62 -7.27 18.70
N ILE A 316 -2.81 -8.33 18.84
CA ILE A 316 -2.70 -9.40 17.85
C ILE A 316 -3.00 -10.73 18.55
N GLN A 317 -3.93 -11.51 18.00
CA GLN A 317 -4.26 -12.84 18.50
C GLN A 317 -3.40 -13.89 17.79
N VAL A 318 -2.57 -14.61 18.54
CA VAL A 318 -1.71 -15.68 18.04
C VAL A 318 -2.16 -17.00 18.64
N HIS A 319 -2.62 -17.92 17.78
CA HIS A 319 -3.29 -19.19 18.13
C HIS A 319 -4.59 -19.01 18.94
N ASN A 320 -4.49 -18.59 20.20
CA ASN A 320 -5.61 -18.23 21.09
C ASN A 320 -5.18 -17.24 22.18
N THR A 321 -3.98 -16.69 22.06
CA THR A 321 -3.37 -15.82 23.06
C THR A 321 -3.22 -14.44 22.46
N THR A 322 -3.70 -13.41 23.16
CA THR A 322 -3.54 -12.03 22.70
C THR A 322 -2.22 -11.47 23.21
N ILE A 323 -1.46 -10.83 22.31
CA ILE A 323 -0.29 -10.03 22.64
C ILE A 323 -0.52 -8.58 22.19
N LEU A 324 0.24 -7.64 22.74
CA LEU A 324 0.30 -6.27 22.26
C LEU A 324 1.61 -6.05 21.50
N LYS A 325 1.53 -5.72 20.21
CA LYS A 325 2.67 -5.27 19.41
C LYS A 325 2.70 -3.74 19.45
N VAL A 326 3.87 -3.17 19.72
CA VAL A 326 4.11 -1.72 19.71
C VAL A 326 5.27 -1.43 18.76
N ASP A 327 4.98 -0.75 17.66
CA ASP A 327 5.96 -0.28 16.69
C ASP A 327 6.30 1.19 16.97
N CYS A 328 7.55 1.44 17.32
CA CYS A 328 8.10 2.76 17.60
C CYS A 328 8.96 3.24 16.43
N ARG A 329 8.72 4.48 15.99
CA ARG A 329 9.55 5.17 15.00
C ARG A 329 10.50 6.15 15.69
N GLN A 330 11.69 6.31 15.14
CA GLN A 330 12.62 7.33 15.60
C GLN A 330 11.95 8.72 15.60
N SER A 331 12.16 9.46 16.68
CA SER A 331 11.77 10.85 16.83
C SER A 331 12.83 11.77 16.23
N ASN A 332 12.43 12.94 15.76
CA ASN A 332 13.35 14.02 15.37
C ASN A 332 13.61 15.00 16.53
N LYS A 333 13.11 14.67 17.73
CA LYS A 333 13.29 15.45 18.96
C LYS A 333 13.61 14.51 20.12
N ALA A 334 14.39 14.99 21.07
CA ALA A 334 14.69 14.28 22.30
C ALA A 334 13.40 13.97 23.09
N VAL A 335 13.16 12.69 23.37
CA VAL A 335 12.00 12.20 24.12
C VAL A 335 12.41 11.85 25.54
N PHE A 336 11.71 12.40 26.52
CA PHE A 336 11.96 12.14 27.93
C PHE A 336 10.82 11.32 28.53
N LEU A 337 11.17 10.39 29.43
CA LEU A 337 10.21 9.66 30.23
C LEU A 337 10.01 10.39 31.57
N ASN A 338 8.80 10.87 31.82
CA ASN A 338 8.40 11.47 33.08
C ASN A 338 8.08 10.37 34.10
N SER A 339 8.62 10.48 35.32
CA SER A 339 8.31 9.58 36.43
C SER A 339 8.26 10.38 37.72
N GLY A 340 7.07 10.81 38.12
CA GLY A 340 6.90 11.77 39.20
C GLY A 340 7.46 13.14 38.80
N ASN A 341 8.36 13.69 39.61
CA ASN A 341 9.00 14.98 39.35
C ASN A 341 10.32 14.87 38.56
N GLU A 342 10.74 13.66 38.21
CA GLU A 342 11.98 13.41 37.47
C GLU A 342 11.71 13.09 36.00
N GLN A 343 12.63 13.52 35.15
CA GLN A 343 12.65 13.18 33.73
C GLN A 343 13.88 12.34 33.41
N TYR A 344 13.68 11.28 32.63
CA TYR A 344 14.74 10.36 32.26
C TYR A 344 14.88 10.27 30.75
N PHE A 345 16.12 10.33 30.29
CA PHE A 345 16.47 10.10 28.89
C PHE A 345 17.05 8.70 28.73
N TYR A 346 16.42 7.88 27.90
CA TYR A 346 16.84 6.53 27.60
C TYR A 346 17.17 6.37 26.12
N VAL A 347 18.18 5.54 25.82
CA VAL A 347 18.54 5.13 24.46
C VAL A 347 18.80 3.62 24.43
N ARG A 348 18.69 3.01 23.24
CA ARG A 348 19.19 1.65 22.98
C ARG A 348 20.71 1.65 22.81
N ILE A 349 21.38 0.73 23.48
CA ILE A 349 22.79 0.36 23.26
C ILE A 349 22.83 -1.16 23.21
N GLY A 350 23.00 -1.73 22.01
CA GLY A 350 22.72 -3.14 21.82
C GLY A 350 21.25 -3.47 22.14
N PRO A 351 20.95 -4.65 22.71
CA PRO A 351 19.61 -5.02 23.13
C PRO A 351 19.20 -4.36 24.47
N ALA A 352 19.98 -3.44 25.04
CA ALA A 352 19.71 -2.85 26.35
C ALA A 352 19.23 -1.40 26.24
N SER A 353 18.22 -1.06 27.05
CA SER A 353 17.81 0.34 27.24
C SER A 353 18.59 0.97 28.39
N VAL A 354 19.43 1.97 28.08
CA VAL A 354 20.38 2.61 29.01
C VAL A 354 19.98 4.05 29.28
N LYS A 355 20.06 4.48 30.55
CA LYS A 355 19.83 5.87 30.96
C LYS A 355 21.09 6.69 30.66
N ILE A 356 20.94 7.81 29.96
CA ILE A 356 22.02 8.78 29.73
C ILE A 356 21.73 10.06 30.51
N THR A 357 22.75 10.62 31.16
CA THR A 357 22.65 11.85 31.97
C THR A 357 23.86 12.76 31.76
N GLY A 358 23.74 14.01 32.22
CA GLY A 358 24.85 14.97 32.28
C GLY A 358 25.45 15.28 30.92
N LYS A 359 26.79 15.35 30.86
CA LYS A 359 27.53 15.71 29.64
C LYS A 359 27.21 14.79 28.45
N LYS A 360 27.12 13.48 28.68
CA LYS A 360 26.82 12.49 27.63
C LYS A 360 25.46 12.72 26.99
N LEU A 361 24.47 13.18 27.77
CA LEU A 361 23.13 13.49 27.26
C LEU A 361 23.19 14.67 26.29
N LEU A 362 23.86 15.75 26.70
CA LEU A 362 24.02 16.95 25.87
C LEU A 362 24.75 16.64 24.57
N GLU A 363 25.84 15.88 24.65
CA GLU A 363 26.61 15.43 23.48
C GLU A 363 25.76 14.57 22.53
N TYR A 364 24.96 13.64 23.08
CA TYR A 364 24.08 12.79 22.28
C TYR A 364 22.99 13.62 21.58
N VAL A 365 22.32 14.49 22.32
CA VAL A 365 21.21 15.30 21.79
C VAL A 365 21.71 16.20 20.66
N ASN A 366 22.83 16.92 20.86
CA ASN A 366 23.41 17.81 19.84
C ASN A 366 23.88 17.10 18.57
N LYS A 367 24.16 15.79 18.64
CA LYS A 367 24.62 15.00 17.50
C LYS A 367 23.46 14.33 16.75
N LYS A 368 22.43 13.89 17.47
CA LYS A 368 21.35 13.02 16.93
C LYS A 368 20.14 13.82 16.44
N PHE A 369 19.82 14.93 17.10
CA PHE A 369 18.66 15.79 16.81
C PHE A 369 19.13 17.20 16.47
#